data_AF-A0A2M8F749-F1
#
_entry.id   AF-A0A2M8F749-F1
#
_cell.length_a   1.000
_cell.length_b   1.000
_cell.length_c   1.000
_cell.angle_alpha   90.00
_cell.angle_beta   90.00
_cell.angle_gamma   90.00
#
_symmetry.space_group_name_H-M   'P 1'
#
loop_
_entity.id
_entity.type
_entity.pdbx_description
1 polymer ?
#
loop_
_entity_poly.entity_id
_entity_poly.type
_entity_poly.pdbx_seq_one_letter_code
_entity_poly.pdbx_strand_id
1 'polypeptide(L)'
;MKKTLSLTLILSLIFILTACGQPAQPLTFFLISSEAGANQDRQSVGCDEFLAPVQVAATSSDLDTDVRVSEALRSLLSADPSAYGASLSTATAFTDGYITLGPVIDQTVGTVQTLIIDLATAEEGGLSGACDAPRVKNQIKETIRANAQNSPFLIRLNGETRQWECFGDESGECL
;
A
#
# COMPACT_ATOMS: atom_id res chain seq x y z
N MET A 1 25.88 72.19 -21.08
CA MET A 1 26.00 71.17 -22.16
C MET A 1 26.88 70.06 -21.60
N LYS A 2 26.56 68.77 -21.47
CA LYS A 2 25.56 67.87 -22.06
C LYS A 2 25.06 66.90 -20.96
N LYS A 3 23.80 66.50 -21.10
CA LYS A 3 23.12 65.44 -20.34
C LYS A 3 23.65 64.06 -20.76
N THR A 4 23.70 63.13 -19.81
CA THR A 4 23.50 61.70 -20.10
C THR A 4 22.91 61.03 -18.86
N LEU A 5 21.58 60.92 -18.83
CA LEU A 5 20.86 59.99 -17.96
C LEU A 5 21.07 58.59 -18.52
N SER A 6 21.64 57.68 -17.73
CA SER A 6 21.62 56.25 -18.02
C SER A 6 20.34 55.66 -17.43
N LEU A 7 19.41 55.30 -18.30
CA LEU A 7 18.10 54.74 -17.97
C LEU A 7 18.26 53.22 -17.81
N THR A 8 18.48 52.75 -16.59
CA THR A 8 18.53 51.31 -16.30
C THR A 8 17.10 50.77 -16.28
N LEU A 9 16.70 50.13 -17.38
CA LEU A 9 15.43 49.43 -17.54
C LEU A 9 15.45 48.16 -16.66
N ILE A 10 14.85 48.23 -15.47
CA ILE A 10 14.62 47.05 -14.61
C ILE A 10 13.44 46.30 -15.22
N LEU A 11 13.75 45.32 -16.08
CA LEU A 11 12.80 44.37 -16.63
C LEU A 11 12.30 43.49 -15.47
N SER A 12 11.16 43.87 -14.89
CA SER A 12 10.46 43.07 -13.90
C SER A 12 9.90 41.83 -14.59
N LEU A 13 10.66 40.74 -14.51
CA LEU A 13 10.23 39.42 -14.95
C LEU A 13 9.14 38.96 -13.97
N ILE A 14 7.88 39.13 -14.36
CA ILE A 14 6.74 38.53 -13.68
C ILE A 14 6.85 37.02 -13.93
N PHE A 15 7.44 36.30 -12.97
CA PHE A 15 7.28 34.85 -12.87
C PHE A 15 5.80 34.59 -12.57
N ILE A 16 5.03 34.26 -13.60
CA ILE A 16 3.75 33.60 -13.43
C ILE A 16 4.10 32.19 -12.93
N LEU A 17 4.17 32.05 -11.60
CA LEU A 17 4.12 30.76 -10.92
C LEU A 17 2.72 30.19 -11.19
N THR A 18 2.56 29.54 -12.34
CA THR A 18 1.52 28.54 -12.51
C THR A 18 1.78 27.51 -11.43
N ALA A 19 0.94 27.50 -10.39
CA ALA A 19 0.85 26.41 -9.44
C ALA A 19 0.33 25.18 -10.21
N CYS A 20 1.19 24.55 -11.01
CA CYS A 20 0.97 23.19 -11.44
C CYS A 20 1.06 22.35 -10.17
N GLY A 21 -0.09 21.98 -9.62
CA GLY A 21 -0.17 20.96 -8.58
C GLY A 21 0.61 19.74 -9.03
N GLN A 22 1.53 19.28 -8.21
CA GLN A 22 2.33 18.10 -8.50
C GLN A 22 1.37 16.92 -8.72
N PRO A 23 1.54 16.11 -9.77
CA PRO A 23 0.61 15.01 -10.04
C PRO A 23 0.57 14.08 -8.82
N ALA A 24 -0.64 13.67 -8.44
CA ALA A 24 -0.84 12.77 -7.33
C ALA A 24 -0.03 11.48 -7.53
N GLN A 25 0.74 11.08 -6.53
CA GLN A 25 1.43 9.80 -6.59
C GLN A 25 0.40 8.67 -6.60
N PRO A 26 0.51 7.68 -7.52
CA PRO A 26 -0.44 6.59 -7.57
C PRO A 26 -0.37 5.74 -6.29
N LEU A 27 -1.52 5.18 -5.91
CA LEU A 27 -1.57 4.12 -4.90
C LEU A 27 -1.06 2.83 -5.52
N THR A 28 -0.30 2.05 -4.75
CA THR A 28 0.21 0.75 -5.21
C THR A 28 -0.31 -0.36 -4.31
N PHE A 29 -0.96 -1.38 -4.85
CA PHE A 29 -1.26 -2.61 -4.12
C PHE A 29 -0.69 -3.83 -4.86
N PHE A 30 -0.58 -4.97 -4.18
CA PHE A 30 0.07 -6.15 -4.75
C PHE A 30 -0.89 -7.33 -4.91
N LEU A 31 -0.91 -7.89 -6.12
CA LEU A 31 -1.64 -9.11 -6.47
C LEU A 31 -0.69 -10.32 -6.53
N ILE A 32 -1.23 -11.52 -6.31
CA ILE A 32 -0.54 -12.78 -6.61
C ILE A 32 -0.42 -12.91 -8.13
N SER A 33 0.72 -13.35 -8.61
CA SER A 33 1.03 -13.59 -10.02
C SER A 33 1.70 -14.95 -10.18
N SER A 34 1.24 -15.73 -11.16
CA SER A 34 1.91 -16.98 -11.56
C SER A 34 3.20 -16.74 -12.35
N GLU A 35 3.44 -15.49 -12.76
CA GLU A 35 4.64 -15.09 -13.50
C GLU A 35 5.55 -14.28 -12.59
N ALA A 36 6.83 -14.66 -12.52
CA ALA A 36 7.86 -13.78 -12.02
C ALA A 36 7.90 -12.56 -12.96
N GLY A 37 7.42 -11.40 -12.49
CA GLY A 37 7.50 -10.17 -13.26
C GLY A 37 8.95 -9.87 -13.71
N ALA A 38 9.13 -8.89 -14.59
CA ALA A 38 10.39 -8.60 -15.30
C ALA A 38 11.67 -8.38 -14.43
N ASN A 39 11.57 -8.38 -13.10
CA ASN A 39 12.70 -8.38 -12.17
C ASN A 39 12.73 -9.73 -11.42
N GLN A 40 13.71 -10.56 -11.75
CA GLN A 40 13.85 -11.97 -11.36
C GLN A 40 14.33 -12.19 -9.91
N ASP A 41 14.47 -11.14 -9.10
CA ASP A 41 14.95 -11.22 -7.70
C ASP A 41 13.81 -11.29 -6.66
N ARG A 42 12.56 -11.61 -7.07
CA ARG A 42 11.46 -11.68 -6.12
C ARG A 42 11.40 -13.04 -5.42
N GLN A 43 11.42 -12.99 -4.10
CA GLN A 43 11.14 -14.15 -3.25
C GLN A 43 9.73 -14.68 -3.57
N SER A 44 9.60 -16.00 -3.74
CA SER A 44 8.29 -16.63 -3.92
C SER A 44 7.42 -16.40 -2.67
N VAL A 45 6.11 -16.20 -2.91
CA VAL A 45 5.08 -16.08 -1.89
C VAL A 45 4.14 -17.27 -1.99
N GLY A 46 4.18 -18.16 -0.99
CA GLY A 46 3.34 -19.36 -0.98
C GLY A 46 3.87 -20.47 -1.88
N CYS A 47 3.08 -20.86 -2.90
CA CYS A 47 3.33 -22.02 -3.78
C CYS A 47 3.93 -21.56 -5.13
N ASP A 48 5.18 -21.09 -5.14
CA ASP A 48 5.90 -20.67 -6.37
C ASP A 48 5.30 -19.45 -7.10
N GLU A 49 4.45 -18.68 -6.45
CA GLU A 49 3.92 -17.43 -7.01
C GLU A 49 4.73 -16.22 -6.57
N PHE A 50 4.45 -15.08 -7.20
CA PHE A 50 5.12 -13.81 -6.98
C PHE A 50 4.10 -12.71 -6.71
N LEU A 51 4.57 -11.61 -6.12
CA LEU A 51 3.77 -10.40 -6.01
C LEU A 51 3.98 -9.50 -7.24
N ALA A 52 2.88 -9.05 -7.85
CA ALA A 52 2.88 -8.06 -8.92
C ALA A 52 2.24 -6.75 -8.43
N PRO A 53 2.89 -5.58 -8.60
CA PRO A 53 2.32 -4.31 -8.22
C PRO A 53 1.26 -3.89 -9.23
N VAL A 54 0.15 -3.36 -8.71
CA VAL A 54 -0.91 -2.71 -9.47
C VAL A 54 -0.99 -1.27 -8.99
N GLN A 55 -0.98 -0.33 -9.92
CA GLN A 55 -1.07 1.09 -9.64
C GLN A 55 -2.46 1.61 -9.99
N VAL A 56 -3.05 2.38 -9.08
CA VAL A 56 -4.31 3.09 -9.30
C VAL A 56 -4.15 4.56 -8.98
N ALA A 57 -4.96 5.38 -9.62
CA ALA A 57 -4.97 6.81 -9.36
C ALA A 57 -5.39 7.07 -7.91
N ALA A 58 -4.63 7.92 -7.21
CA ALA A 58 -5.05 8.45 -5.92
C ALA A 58 -6.16 9.48 -6.11
N THR A 59 -7.03 9.60 -5.10
CA THR A 59 -8.16 10.55 -5.10
C THR A 59 -7.70 12.01 -4.96
N SER A 60 -6.51 12.23 -4.38
CA SER A 60 -5.87 13.52 -4.17
C SER A 60 -4.34 13.39 -4.21
N SER A 61 -3.63 14.49 -4.49
CA SER A 61 -2.17 14.56 -4.42
C SER A 61 -1.62 14.62 -2.99
N ASP A 62 -2.44 15.09 -2.05
CA ASP A 62 -2.02 15.47 -0.71
C ASP A 62 -2.69 14.55 0.34
N LEU A 63 -2.55 13.24 0.15
CA LEU A 63 -3.06 12.25 1.10
C LEU A 63 -2.07 12.05 2.25
N ASP A 64 -2.58 12.14 3.48
CA ASP A 64 -1.86 11.68 4.67
C ASP A 64 -1.56 10.17 4.56
N THR A 65 -0.49 9.72 5.22
CA THR A 65 0.03 8.36 5.08
C THR A 65 -0.99 7.29 5.48
N ASP A 66 -1.74 7.51 6.56
CA ASP A 66 -2.79 6.62 7.04
C ASP A 66 -3.94 6.50 6.02
N VAL A 67 -4.37 7.62 5.44
CA VAL A 67 -5.39 7.66 4.39
C VAL A 67 -4.90 6.91 3.16
N ARG A 68 -3.66 7.17 2.72
CA ARG A 68 -3.06 6.52 1.54
C ARG A 68 -2.96 5.00 1.71
N VAL A 69 -2.50 4.53 2.87
CA VAL A 69 -2.46 3.10 3.21
C VAL A 69 -3.88 2.52 3.25
N SER A 70 -4.83 3.23 3.84
CA SER A 70 -6.23 2.82 3.92
C SER A 70 -6.87 2.65 2.52
N GLU A 71 -6.71 3.62 1.62
CA GLU A 71 -7.23 3.55 0.25
C GLU A 71 -6.59 2.41 -0.57
N ALA A 72 -5.28 2.20 -0.43
CA ALA A 72 -4.58 1.11 -1.11
C ALA A 72 -5.04 -0.27 -0.61
N LEU A 73 -5.22 -0.44 0.71
CA LEU A 73 -5.74 -1.68 1.28
C LEU A 73 -7.20 -1.92 0.90
N ARG A 74 -8.04 -0.88 0.84
CA ARG A 74 -9.41 -1.01 0.31
C ARG A 74 -9.39 -1.48 -1.13
N SER A 75 -8.51 -0.90 -1.96
CA SER A 75 -8.37 -1.29 -3.36
C SER A 75 -7.94 -2.76 -3.50
N LEU A 76 -7.01 -3.23 -2.66
CA LEU A 76 -6.61 -4.64 -2.60
C LEU A 76 -7.77 -5.56 -2.22
N LEU A 77 -8.50 -5.22 -1.16
CA LEU A 77 -9.57 -6.06 -0.61
C LEU A 77 -10.86 -6.04 -1.45
N SER A 78 -11.05 -5.00 -2.26
CA SER A 78 -12.14 -4.91 -3.23
C SER A 78 -11.67 -5.23 -4.66
N ALA A 79 -10.47 -5.78 -4.83
CA ALA A 79 -9.88 -5.90 -6.16
C ALA A 79 -10.66 -6.90 -7.00
N ASP A 80 -11.55 -6.39 -7.85
CA ASP A 80 -12.10 -7.12 -8.99
C ASP A 80 -11.01 -7.20 -10.07
N PRO A 81 -10.51 -8.40 -10.43
CA PRO A 81 -9.48 -8.54 -11.47
C PRO A 81 -9.86 -7.86 -12.80
N SER A 82 -11.16 -7.73 -13.09
CA SER A 82 -11.65 -7.06 -14.30
C SER A 82 -11.52 -5.52 -14.25
N ALA A 83 -11.48 -4.91 -13.07
CA ALA A 83 -11.45 -3.46 -12.89
C ALA A 83 -10.06 -2.83 -13.10
N TYR A 84 -8.97 -3.62 -13.03
CA TYR A 84 -7.60 -3.09 -13.02
C TYR A 84 -6.77 -3.47 -14.24
N GLY A 85 -7.41 -4.01 -15.29
CA GLY A 85 -6.72 -4.51 -16.48
C GLY A 85 -5.70 -5.61 -16.14
N ALA A 86 -5.87 -6.24 -14.98
CA ALA A 86 -5.00 -7.29 -14.48
C ALA A 86 -5.05 -8.44 -15.49
N SER A 87 -3.90 -8.87 -16.00
CA SER A 87 -3.84 -10.05 -16.86
C SER A 87 -4.42 -11.24 -16.11
N LEU A 88 -4.97 -12.21 -16.84
CA LEU A 88 -5.55 -13.46 -16.31
C LEU A 88 -4.61 -14.25 -15.36
N SER A 89 -3.33 -13.86 -15.27
CA SER A 89 -2.32 -14.41 -14.39
C SER A 89 -2.25 -13.76 -13.00
N THR A 90 -3.05 -12.72 -12.71
CA THR A 90 -3.05 -12.03 -11.41
C THR A 90 -4.35 -12.17 -10.62
N ALA A 91 -4.25 -12.38 -9.30
CA ALA A 91 -5.40 -12.58 -8.42
C ALA A 91 -5.17 -12.06 -6.99
N THR A 92 -6.26 -11.82 -6.27
CA THR A 92 -6.25 -11.68 -4.82
C THR A 92 -6.11 -13.07 -4.17
N ALA A 93 -5.39 -13.18 -3.05
CA ALA A 93 -5.38 -14.41 -2.25
C ALA A 93 -6.55 -14.49 -1.25
N PHE A 94 -7.47 -13.52 -1.32
CA PHE A 94 -8.62 -13.42 -0.43
C PHE A 94 -9.86 -13.83 -1.19
N THR A 95 -10.73 -14.61 -0.55
CA THR A 95 -12.13 -14.70 -0.98
C THR A 95 -12.86 -13.44 -0.49
N ASP A 96 -13.81 -12.92 -1.28
CA ASP A 96 -14.58 -11.73 -0.94
C ASP A 96 -15.15 -11.79 0.48
N GLY A 97 -14.88 -10.76 1.28
CA GLY A 97 -15.37 -10.63 2.65
C GLY A 97 -14.61 -11.43 3.72
N TYR A 98 -13.57 -12.18 3.35
CA TYR A 98 -12.78 -12.97 4.30
C TYR A 98 -11.98 -12.10 5.28
N ILE A 99 -11.25 -11.10 4.76
CA ILE A 99 -10.56 -10.08 5.56
C ILE A 99 -11.24 -8.74 5.32
N THR A 100 -11.54 -8.06 6.41
CA THR A 100 -12.11 -6.71 6.41
C THR A 100 -11.11 -5.73 7.00
N LEU A 101 -11.05 -4.54 6.41
CA LEU A 101 -10.20 -3.45 6.90
C LEU A 101 -10.95 -2.68 7.98
N GLY A 102 -10.38 -2.66 9.17
CA GLY A 102 -10.75 -1.77 10.26
C GLY A 102 -10.04 -0.41 10.14
N PRO A 103 -9.88 0.32 11.26
CA PRO A 103 -9.14 1.57 11.27
C PRO A 103 -7.67 1.40 10.83
N VAL A 104 -7.18 2.37 10.07
CA VAL A 104 -5.76 2.63 9.88
C VAL A 104 -5.50 3.96 10.59
N ILE A 105 -4.72 3.93 11.66
CA ILE A 105 -4.50 5.10 12.49
C ILE A 105 -3.03 5.30 12.78
N ASP A 106 -2.64 6.56 12.86
CA ASP A 106 -1.34 6.96 13.36
C ASP A 106 -1.33 6.96 14.90
N GLN A 107 -0.49 6.14 15.50
CA GLN A 107 -0.33 6.08 16.96
C GLN A 107 1.14 6.16 17.38
N THR A 108 1.43 6.95 18.42
CA THR A 108 2.75 6.94 19.05
C THR A 108 2.90 5.69 19.93
N VAL A 109 3.83 4.80 19.56
CA VAL A 109 4.21 3.62 20.34
C VAL A 109 5.60 3.90 20.94
N GLY A 110 5.64 4.20 22.24
CA GLY A 110 6.86 4.67 22.90
C GLY A 110 7.27 6.05 22.37
N THR A 111 8.39 6.13 21.64
CA THR A 111 8.89 7.37 21.02
C THR A 111 8.75 7.38 19.49
N VAL A 112 8.10 6.37 18.91
CA VAL A 112 8.03 6.17 17.46
C VAL A 112 6.58 6.31 16.99
N GLN A 113 6.37 7.19 16.03
CA GLN A 113 5.09 7.29 15.32
C GLN A 113 4.92 6.06 14.44
N THR A 114 3.88 5.26 14.70
CA THR A 114 3.65 3.96 14.08
C THR A 114 2.24 3.90 13.53
N LEU A 115 2.09 3.46 12.27
CA LEU A 115 0.77 3.15 11.74
C LEU A 115 0.26 1.85 12.34
N ILE A 116 -0.93 1.88 12.91
CA ILE A 116 -1.66 0.70 13.37
C ILE A 116 -2.72 0.37 12.34
N ILE A 117 -2.64 -0.84 11.77
CA ILE A 117 -3.57 -1.36 10.78
C ILE A 117 -4.39 -2.45 11.44
N ASP A 118 -5.69 -2.19 11.62
CA ASP A 118 -6.63 -3.20 12.09
C ASP A 118 -7.26 -3.96 10.95
N LEU A 119 -7.18 -5.28 11.03
CA LEU A 119 -7.87 -6.21 10.16
C LEU A 119 -8.79 -7.07 11.01
N ALA A 120 -9.91 -7.50 10.43
CA ALA A 120 -10.77 -8.50 11.05
C ALA A 120 -11.08 -9.63 10.08
N THR A 121 -11.18 -10.85 10.62
CA THR A 121 -11.64 -12.05 9.92
C THR A 121 -12.75 -12.69 10.73
N ALA A 122 -13.83 -13.09 10.05
CA ALA A 122 -14.97 -13.76 10.69
C ALA A 122 -14.70 -15.24 10.99
N GLU A 123 -13.70 -15.83 10.31
CA GLU A 123 -13.35 -17.24 10.49
C GLU A 123 -12.03 -17.36 11.24
N GLU A 124 -12.11 -17.95 12.44
CA GLU A 124 -10.97 -18.54 13.14
C GLU A 124 -10.49 -19.78 12.34
N GLY A 125 -9.92 -19.60 11.14
CA GLY A 125 -9.27 -20.70 10.42
C GLY A 125 -9.41 -20.77 8.89
N GLY A 126 -10.05 -19.84 8.20
CA GLY A 126 -10.36 -20.00 6.78
C GLY A 126 -9.24 -19.72 5.77
N LEU A 127 -8.02 -19.41 6.21
CA LEU A 127 -6.80 -19.47 5.40
C LEU A 127 -5.77 -20.32 6.13
N SER A 128 -6.14 -21.56 6.40
CA SER A 128 -5.23 -22.65 6.76
C SER A 128 -4.55 -23.14 5.48
N GLY A 129 -3.23 -23.07 5.43
CA GLY A 129 -2.48 -23.63 4.32
C GLY A 129 -1.12 -22.99 4.15
N ALA A 130 -0.12 -23.83 3.85
CA ALA A 130 1.26 -23.42 3.61
C ALA A 130 1.42 -22.38 2.48
N CYS A 131 0.40 -22.15 1.65
CA CYS A 131 0.46 -21.22 0.53
C CYS A 131 -0.44 -20.00 0.71
N ASP A 132 -1.68 -20.16 1.17
CA ASP A 132 -2.64 -19.06 1.25
C ASP A 132 -2.29 -18.02 2.31
N ALA A 133 -1.86 -18.44 3.49
CA ALA A 133 -1.50 -17.50 4.53
C ALA A 133 -0.25 -16.66 4.19
N PRO A 134 0.84 -17.25 3.65
CA PRO A 134 1.94 -16.45 3.12
C PRO A 134 1.51 -15.50 2.01
N ARG A 135 0.66 -15.92 1.06
CA ARG A 135 0.16 -15.04 -0.01
C ARG A 135 -0.53 -13.80 0.59
N VAL A 136 -1.48 -14.01 1.48
CA VAL A 136 -2.23 -12.94 2.15
C VAL A 136 -1.32 -12.00 2.94
N LYS A 137 -0.44 -12.56 3.79
CA LYS A 137 0.47 -11.75 4.60
C LYS A 137 1.36 -10.89 3.73
N ASN A 138 1.88 -11.43 2.64
CA ASN A 138 2.77 -10.70 1.75
C ASN A 138 2.02 -9.64 0.93
N GLN A 139 0.84 -9.93 0.39
CA GLN A 139 0.04 -8.92 -0.34
C GLN A 139 -0.27 -7.70 0.53
N ILE A 140 -0.74 -7.93 1.78
CA ILE A 140 -1.05 -6.84 2.72
C ILE A 140 0.23 -6.08 3.11
N LYS A 141 1.31 -6.78 3.49
CA LYS A 141 2.55 -6.14 3.94
C LYS A 141 3.20 -5.30 2.83
N GLU A 142 3.30 -5.82 1.61
CA GLU A 142 3.88 -5.07 0.50
C GLU A 142 3.01 -3.88 0.08
N THR A 143 1.68 -4.05 0.13
CA THR A 143 0.75 -2.93 -0.10
C THR A 143 0.94 -1.82 0.94
N ILE A 144 1.08 -2.16 2.22
CA ILE A 144 1.37 -1.17 3.26
C ILE A 144 2.73 -0.51 3.00
N ARG A 145 3.79 -1.29 2.76
CA ARG A 145 5.15 -0.77 2.52
C ARG A 145 5.21 0.24 1.37
N ALA A 146 4.52 -0.04 0.27
CA ALA A 146 4.52 0.86 -0.90
C ALA A 146 3.77 2.19 -0.67
N ASN A 147 2.91 2.27 0.35
CA ASN A 147 2.11 3.46 0.63
C ASN A 147 2.45 4.16 1.95
N ALA A 148 3.12 3.48 2.87
CA ALA A 148 3.47 4.01 4.19
C ALA A 148 4.63 5.02 4.16
N GLN A 149 5.25 5.29 3.00
CA GLN A 149 6.36 6.27 2.86
C GLN A 149 7.53 6.05 3.85
N ASN A 150 7.85 4.80 4.17
CA ASN A 150 8.82 4.37 5.19
C ASN A 150 8.39 4.54 6.65
N SER A 151 7.16 4.97 6.93
CA SER A 151 6.62 4.95 8.29
C SER A 151 6.58 3.51 8.82
N PRO A 152 7.01 3.28 10.07
CA PRO A 152 6.89 1.97 10.68
C PRO A 152 5.41 1.63 10.87
N PHE A 153 5.08 0.35 10.82
CA PHE A 153 3.71 -0.11 10.92
C PHE A 153 3.60 -1.40 11.74
N LEU A 154 2.43 -1.58 12.34
CA LEU A 154 2.03 -2.77 13.05
C LEU A 154 0.64 -3.19 12.54
N ILE A 155 0.48 -4.49 12.29
CA ILE A 155 -0.80 -5.06 11.83
C ILE A 155 -1.39 -5.86 12.99
N ARG A 156 -2.67 -5.65 13.27
CA ARG A 156 -3.45 -6.43 14.23
C ARG A 156 -4.54 -7.18 13.48
N LEU A 157 -4.76 -8.44 13.86
CA LEU A 157 -5.89 -9.22 13.39
C LEU A 157 -6.85 -9.42 14.56
N ASN A 158 -8.13 -9.10 14.35
CA ASN A 158 -9.16 -9.10 15.40
C ASN A 158 -8.74 -8.36 16.68
N GLY A 159 -7.95 -7.28 16.52
CA GLY A 159 -7.46 -6.45 17.62
C GLY A 159 -6.13 -6.89 18.24
N GLU A 160 -5.53 -8.01 17.83
CA GLU A 160 -4.29 -8.54 18.41
C GLU A 160 -3.16 -8.70 17.39
N THR A 161 -1.96 -8.24 17.74
CA THR A 161 -0.74 -8.44 16.91
C THR A 161 -0.39 -9.91 16.78
N ARG A 162 -0.49 -10.66 17.88
CA ARG A 162 -0.14 -12.08 17.93
C ARG A 162 -0.99 -12.88 16.95
N GLN A 163 -2.29 -12.57 16.81
CA GLN A 163 -3.15 -13.24 15.85
C GLN A 163 -2.72 -13.01 14.40
N TRP A 164 -2.21 -11.82 14.07
CA TRP A 164 -1.63 -11.56 12.74
C TRP A 164 -0.30 -12.30 12.53
N GLU A 165 0.57 -12.31 13.54
CA GLU A 165 1.85 -13.04 13.49
C GLU A 165 1.63 -14.53 13.28
N CYS A 166 0.64 -15.08 13.99
CA CYS A 166 0.20 -16.46 13.94
C CYS A 166 -0.75 -16.80 12.80
N PHE A 167 -1.11 -15.82 11.96
CA PHE A 167 -2.03 -16.06 10.86
C PHE A 167 -1.47 -17.13 9.91
N GLY A 168 -2.21 -18.25 9.84
CA GLY A 168 -1.89 -19.45 9.06
C GLY A 168 -0.70 -20.27 9.56
N ASP A 169 -0.28 -20.09 10.80
CA ASP A 169 0.68 -21.00 11.43
C ASP A 169 -0.03 -22.26 11.93
N GLU A 170 0.30 -23.40 11.30
CA GLU A 170 -0.22 -24.73 11.66
C GLU A 170 0.75 -25.53 12.53
N SER A 171 1.90 -24.95 12.91
CA SER A 171 2.95 -25.64 13.67
C SER A 171 2.55 -25.98 15.12
N GLY A 172 1.51 -25.31 15.64
CA GLY A 172 1.08 -25.43 17.04
C GLY A 172 1.86 -24.54 18.02
N GLU A 173 2.87 -23.77 17.59
CA GLU A 173 3.57 -22.79 18.43
C GLU A 173 2.71 -21.54 18.70
N CYS A 174 1.69 -21.33 17.86
CA CYS A 174 0.77 -20.20 17.88
C CYS A 174 -0.54 -20.44 18.66
N LEU A 175 -0.54 -21.42 19.58
CA LEU A 175 -1.65 -21.69 20.53
C LEU A 175 -1.63 -20.78 21.77
#